data_AF-K1UGL2-F1
#
_entry.id   AF-K1UGL2-F1
#
_cell.length_a   1.000
_cell.length_b   1.000
_cell.length_c   1.000
_cell.angle_alpha   90.00
_cell.angle_beta   90.00
_cell.angle_gamma   90.00
#
_symmetry.space_group_name_H-M   'P 1'
#
loop_
_entity.id
_entity.type
_entity.pdbx_description
1 polymer ?
#
loop_
_entity_poly.entity_id
_entity_poly.type
_entity_poly.pdbx_seq_one_letter_code
_entity_poly.pdbx_strand_id
1 'polypeptide(L)' 'MYPGTKVWETCTPYFDRRNIHFYVNVCGFHITEFFNEKHPMPDTPDDFVGDGNEGMFEFEKQMNL' A
#
# COMPACT_ATOMS: atom_id res chain seq x y z
N MET A 1 4.54 20.23 -7.55
CA MET A 1 3.54 19.25 -8.01
C MET A 1 4.19 18.34 -9.02
N TYR A 2 3.73 17.09 -9.14
CA TYR A 2 4.19 16.11 -10.14
C TYR A 2 3.13 15.97 -11.24
N PRO A 3 3.07 16.89 -12.21
CA PRO A 3 1.98 16.97 -13.18
C PRO A 3 1.99 15.83 -14.21
N GLY A 4 3.08 15.06 -14.31
CA GLY A 4 3.16 13.89 -15.20
C GLY A 4 2.74 12.57 -14.54
N THR A 5 2.43 12.58 -13.23
CA THR A 5 2.12 11.35 -12.51
C THR A 5 0.77 10.81 -12.96
N LYS A 6 0.77 9.56 -13.43
CA LYS A 6 -0.44 8.84 -13.85
C LYS A 6 -1.01 7.94 -12.76
N VAL A 7 -0.14 7.41 -11.90
CA VAL A 7 -0.50 6.50 -10.81
C VAL A 7 0.27 6.92 -9.57
N TRP A 8 -0.41 6.95 -8.44
CA TRP A 8 0.22 7.02 -7.12
C TRP A 8 0.14 5.66 -6.46
N GLU A 9 1.26 5.22 -5.93
CA GLU A 9 1.40 3.97 -5.20
C GLU A 9 1.74 4.29 -3.74
N THR A 10 1.24 3.48 -2.83
CA THR A 10 1.61 3.51 -1.41
C THR A 10 1.35 2.14 -0.80
N CYS A 11 1.92 1.87 0.38
CA CYS A 11 1.61 0.68 1.15
C CYS A 11 1.28 1.02 2.61
N THR A 12 0.55 0.14 3.30
CA THR A 12 0.25 0.28 4.73
C THR A 12 0.21 -1.09 5.42
N PRO A 13 0.58 -1.15 6.71
CA PRO A 13 0.30 -2.27 7.62
C PRO A 13 -1.11 -2.87 7.46
N TYR A 14 -1.23 -4.19 7.40
CA TYR A 14 -2.51 -4.91 7.29
C TYR A 14 -3.45 -4.59 8.46
N PHE A 15 -2.93 -4.50 9.68
CA PHE A 15 -3.78 -4.27 10.85
C PHE A 15 -4.20 -2.80 11.00
N ASP A 16 -3.59 -1.85 10.27
CA ASP A 16 -3.91 -0.42 10.42
C ASP A 16 -5.18 -0.05 9.66
N ARG A 17 -6.30 -0.47 10.24
CA ARG A 17 -7.65 -0.23 9.72
C ARG A 17 -7.95 1.24 9.48
N ARG A 18 -7.34 2.16 10.23
CA ARG A 18 -7.57 3.61 10.05
C ARG A 18 -6.90 4.09 8.76
N ASN A 19 -5.66 3.69 8.52
CA ASN A 19 -4.98 4.02 7.27
C ASN A 19 -5.66 3.35 6.07
N ILE A 20 -6.04 2.08 6.18
CA ILE A 20 -6.77 1.39 5.12
C ILE A 20 -8.08 2.11 4.80
N HIS A 21 -8.86 2.48 5.82
CA HIS A 21 -10.09 3.24 5.62
C HIS A 21 -9.83 4.59 4.94
N PHE A 22 -8.79 5.30 5.38
CA PHE A 22 -8.42 6.58 4.81
C PHE A 22 -8.02 6.46 3.34
N TYR A 23 -7.09 5.56 2.99
CA TYR A 23 -6.62 5.41 1.62
C TYR A 23 -7.74 4.95 0.70
N VAL A 24 -8.52 3.94 1.09
CA VAL A 24 -9.56 3.36 0.24
C VAL A 24 -10.78 4.28 0.15
N ASN A 25 -11.39 4.62 1.29
CA ASN A 25 -12.70 5.27 1.29
C ASN A 25 -12.64 6.80 1.19
N VAL A 26 -11.57 7.41 1.71
CA VAL A 26 -11.46 8.88 1.72
C VAL A 26 -10.63 9.36 0.54
N CYS A 27 -9.48 8.73 0.29
CA CYS A 27 -8.57 9.15 -0.78
C CYS A 27 -8.89 8.49 -2.13
N GLY A 28 -9.68 7.41 -2.18
CA GLY A 28 -10.06 6.73 -3.42
C GLY A 28 -8.93 5.90 -4.03
N PHE A 29 -7.99 5.42 -3.23
CA PHE A 29 -7.08 4.35 -3.63
C PHE A 29 -7.83 3.01 -3.68
N HIS A 30 -7.26 2.03 -4.36
CA HIS A 30 -7.70 0.64 -4.30
C HIS A 30 -6.52 -0.26 -3.97
N ILE A 31 -6.79 -1.37 -3.28
CA ILE A 31 -5.77 -2.36 -2.91
C ILE A 31 -5.44 -3.17 -4.16
N THR A 32 -4.15 -3.29 -4.47
CA THR A 32 -3.64 -4.04 -5.62
C THR A 32 -3.01 -5.37 -5.21
N GLU A 33 -2.33 -5.41 -4.06
CA GLU A 33 -1.60 -6.61 -3.61
C GLU A 33 -1.61 -6.73 -2.08
N PHE A 34 -1.47 -7.97 -1.59
CA PHE A 34 -1.30 -8.26 -0.17
C PHE A 34 -0.03 -9.09 0.09
N PHE A 35 0.96 -8.47 0.72
CA PHE A 35 2.23 -9.10 1.06
C PHE A 35 2.21 -9.71 2.46
N ASN A 36 2.75 -10.93 2.59
CA ASN A 36 2.89 -11.69 3.84
C ASN A 36 4.03 -12.71 3.73
N GLU A 37 4.25 -13.52 4.77
CA GLU A 37 5.34 -14.53 4.79
C GLU A 37 5.33 -15.52 3.61
N LYS A 38 4.15 -15.81 3.03
CA LYS A 38 4.00 -16.73 1.88
C LYS A 38 3.99 -16.00 0.54
N HIS A 39 3.86 -14.68 0.56
CA HIS A 39 3.90 -13.80 -0.60
C HIS A 39 4.72 -12.55 -0.23
N PRO A 40 6.06 -12.68 -0.14
CA PRO A 40 6.91 -11.57 0.26
C PRO A 40 6.99 -10.51 -0.84
N MET A 41 7.26 -9.27 -0.45
CA MET A 41 7.46 -8.18 -1.39
C MET A 41 8.79 -8.40 -2.15
N PRO A 42 8.86 -8.15 -3.47
CA PRO A 42 10.03 -8.48 -4.28
C PRO A 42 11.33 -7.78 -3.83
N ASP A 43 11.22 -6.57 -3.29
CA ASP A 43 12.36 -5.72 -2.88
C ASP A 43 12.34 -5.39 -1.38
N THR A 44 11.73 -6.24 -0.55
CA THR A 44 11.70 -5.98 0.90
C THR A 44 13.11 -5.95 1.49
N PRO A 45 13.53 -4.86 2.15
CA PRO A 45 14.72 -4.88 2.99
C PRO A 45 14.64 -6.02 4.01
N ASP A 46 15.74 -6.72 4.30
CA ASP A 46 15.78 -7.82 5.29
C ASP A 46 15.31 -7.37 6.70
N ASP A 47 15.36 -6.07 6.98
CA ASP A 47 14.89 -5.42 8.21
C ASP A 47 13.47 -4.87 8.13
N PHE A 48 12.78 -5.06 7.00
CA PHE A 48 11.37 -4.73 6.86
C PHE A 48 10.53 -5.75 7.62
N VAL A 49 10.44 -5.50 8.92
CA VAL A 49 9.34 -6.02 9.73
C VAL A 49 8.13 -5.23 9.29
N GLY A 50 7.45 -5.69 8.23
CA GLY A 50 6.10 -5.25 7.92
C GLY A 50 5.29 -5.43 9.19
N ASP A 51 5.05 -4.30 9.86
CA ASP A 51 4.16 -3.99 10.97
C ASP A 51 4.13 -4.89 12.24
N GLY A 52 4.65 -6.11 12.21
CA GLY A 52 4.43 -7.14 13.23
C GLY A 52 4.36 -8.57 12.69
N ASN A 53 4.77 -8.81 11.44
CA ASN A 53 4.59 -10.06 10.68
C ASN A 53 3.15 -10.34 10.23
N GLU A 54 2.24 -9.35 10.28
CA GLU A 54 0.84 -9.55 9.89
C GLU A 54 0.61 -9.26 8.39
N GLY A 55 1.49 -8.47 7.77
CA GLY A 55 1.52 -8.24 6.33
C GLY A 55 1.25 -6.80 5.93
N MET A 56 1.30 -6.51 4.63
CA MET A 56 1.15 -5.16 4.09
C MET A 56 0.16 -5.18 2.92
N PHE A 57 -0.68 -4.15 2.82
CA PHE A 57 -1.42 -3.88 1.60
C PHE A 57 -0.68 -2.85 0.75
N GLU A 58 -0.62 -3.10 -0.54
CA GLU A 58 -0.25 -2.12 -1.56
C GLU A 58 -1.50 -1.50 -2.17
N PHE A 59 -1.41 -0.21 -2.49
CA PHE A 59 -2.51 0.58 -3.01
C PHE A 59 -2.08 1.39 -4.22
N GLU A 60 -2.98 1.49 -5.18
CA GLU A 60 -2.85 2.39 -6.32
C GLU A 60 -3.99 3.41 -6.37
N LYS A 61 -3.68 4.60 -6.86
CA LYS A 61 -4.66 5.61 -7.28
C LYS A 61 -4.29 6.16 -8.64
N GLN A 62 -5.20 5.99 -9.58
CA GLN A 62 -5.11 6.64 -10.90
C GLN A 62 -5.28 8.16 -10.71
N MET A 63 -4.31 8.91 -11.22
CA MET A 63 -4.35 10.36 -11.23
C MET A 63 -4.95 10.80 -12.54
N ASN A 64 -6.23 11.14 -12.48
CA ASN A 64 -6.89 11.81 -13.59
C ASN A 64 -6.34 13.24 -13.66
N LEU A 65 -5.76 13.62 -14.80
CA LEU A 65 -5.40 15.01 -15.10
C LEU A 65 -6.64 15.90 -15.19
#